data_AF-A0A9W6QEI8-F1
#
_entry.id   AF-A0A9W6QEI8-F1
#
_cell.length_a   1.000
_cell.length_b   1.000
_cell.length_c   1.000
_cell.angle_alpha   90.00
_cell.angle_beta   90.00
_cell.angle_gamma   90.00
#
_symmetry.space_group_name_H-M   'P 1'
#
loop_
_entity.id
_entity.type
_entity.pdbx_description
1 polymer ?
#
loop_
_entity_poly.entity_id
_entity_poly.type
_entity_poly.pdbx_seq_one_letter_code
_entity_poly.pdbx_strand_id
1 'polypeptide(L)' 'MSSGDTQNYKGQVDIRTESGVKITVQASGTGRPGETPDQIMGGLKQAAEQQYPNATVEAVRYRRT' A
#
# COMPACT_ATOMS: atom_id res chain seq x y z
N MET A 1 -13.16 -23.47 -16.81
CA MET A 1 -13.11 -22.25 -16.00
C MET A 1 -11.63 -21.92 -15.83
N SER A 2 -11.10 -20.92 -16.55
CA SER A 2 -9.71 -20.53 -16.36
C SER A 2 -9.61 -19.92 -14.96
N SER A 3 -8.90 -20.59 -14.07
CA SER A 3 -8.36 -19.98 -12.86
C SER A 3 -7.44 -18.85 -13.32
N GLY A 4 -8.01 -17.67 -13.56
CA GLY A 4 -7.25 -16.50 -13.95
C GLY A 4 -6.37 -16.15 -12.76
N ASP A 5 -5.05 -16.34 -12.92
CA ASP A 5 -4.05 -16.17 -11.87
C ASP A 5 -4.23 -14.83 -11.16
N THR A 6 -4.83 -14.85 -9.98
CA THR A 6 -4.94 -13.65 -9.15
C THR A 6 -3.54 -13.22 -8.72
N GLN A 7 -3.28 -11.91 -8.77
CA GLN A 7 -2.01 -11.34 -8.36
C GLN A 7 -2.16 -10.81 -6.94
N ASN A 8 -1.38 -11.36 -6.00
CA ASN A 8 -1.35 -10.86 -4.63
C ASN A 8 -0.19 -9.88 -4.46
N TYR A 9 -0.46 -8.78 -3.79
CA TYR A 9 0.53 -7.77 -3.44
C TYR A 9 0.50 -7.48 -1.94
N LYS A 10 1.67 -7.20 -1.40
CA LYS A 10 1.85 -6.54 -0.10
C LYS A 10 2.41 -5.15 -0.34
N GLY A 11 1.76 -4.16 0.26
CA GLY A 11 2.21 -2.78 0.26
C GLY A 11 2.62 -2.34 1.65
N GLN A 12 3.54 -1.38 1.68
CA GLN A 12 4.04 -0.75 2.87
C GLN A 12 4.20 0.75 2.63
N VAL A 13 3.70 1.57 3.56
CA VAL A 13 3.93 3.01 3.60
C VAL A 13 4.59 3.33 4.94
N ASP A 14 5.80 3.87 4.87
CA ASP A 14 6.50 4.40 6.03
C ASP A 14 6.15 5.89 6.15
N ILE A 15 5.64 6.29 7.31
CA ILE A 15 5.29 7.68 7.62
C ILE A 15 5.99 8.13 8.90
N ARG A 16 6.21 9.44 9.02
CA ARG A 16 6.68 10.10 10.23
C ARG A 16 5.64 11.11 10.71
N THR A 17 5.12 10.92 11.91
CA THR A 17 4.17 11.86 12.52
C THR A 17 4.84 13.19 12.90
N GLU A 18 4.05 14.22 13.19
CA GLU A 18 4.56 15.52 13.68
C GLU A 18 5.33 15.38 15.01
N SER A 19 4.96 14.41 15.84
CA SER A 19 5.67 14.05 17.06
C SER A 19 6.98 13.30 16.83
N GLY A 20 7.37 13.04 15.57
CA GLY A 20 8.59 12.34 15.20
C GLY A 20 8.49 10.81 15.28
N VAL A 21 7.30 10.25 15.50
CA VAL A 21 7.09 8.80 15.58
C VAL A 21 7.09 8.21 14.17
N LYS A 22 7.88 7.16 13.97
CA LYS A 22 7.86 6.37 12.73
C LYS A 22 6.78 5.30 12.81
N ILE A 23 5.89 5.30 11.83
CA ILE A 23 4.81 4.33 11.71
C ILE A 23 4.92 3.67 10.34
N THR A 24 4.75 2.35 10.31
CA THR A 24 4.71 1.58 9.08
C THR A 24 3.30 1.03 8.89
N VAL A 25 2.61 1.53 7.86
CA VAL A 25 1.27 1.06 7.47
C VAL A 25 1.47 -0.05 6.44
N GLN A 26 0.89 -1.22 6.69
CA GLN A 26 0.96 -2.37 5.78
C GLN A 26 -0.44 -2.74 5.31
N ALA A 27 -0.55 -3.14 4.05
CA ALA A 27 -1.78 -3.70 3.50
C ALA A 27 -1.47 -4.82 2.52
N SER A 28 -2.47 -5.66 2.29
CA SER A 28 -2.45 -6.67 1.24
C SER A 28 -3.59 -6.41 0.27
N GLY A 29 -3.35 -6.63 -1.01
CA GLY A 29 -4.34 -6.47 -2.07
C GLY A 29 -4.26 -7.63 -3.05
N THR A 30 -5.41 -7.98 -3.63
CA THR A 30 -5.52 -9.02 -4.65
C THR A 30 -6.12 -8.39 -5.90
N GLY A 31 -5.40 -8.50 -7.01
CA GLY A 31 -5.81 -7.99 -8.31
C GLY A 31 -6.01 -9.09 -9.34
N ARG A 32 -6.64 -8.72 -10.44
CA ARG A 32 -6.78 -9.52 -11.66
C ARG A 32 -5.44 -9.59 -12.40
N PRO A 33 -5.26 -10.60 -13.28
CA PRO A 33 -4.14 -10.61 -14.22
C PRO A 33 -4.06 -9.29 -15.01
N GLY A 34 -2.89 -8.68 -15.06
CA GLY A 34 -2.64 -7.44 -15.81
C GLY A 34 -2.85 -6.14 -15.03
N GLU A 35 -3.44 -6.19 -13.83
CA GLU A 35 -3.48 -5.01 -12.95
C GLU A 35 -2.09 -4.70 -12.37
N THR A 36 -1.75 -3.42 -12.33
CA THR A 36 -0.49 -2.91 -11.80
C THR A 36 -0.52 -2.82 -10.27
N PRO A 37 0.65 -2.84 -9.59
CA PRO A 37 0.71 -2.66 -8.14
C PRO A 37 0.01 -1.38 -7.68
N ASP A 38 0.12 -0.29 -8.42
CA ASP A 38 -0.54 0.99 -8.08
C ASP A 38 -2.06 0.91 -8.23
N GLN A 39 -2.60 0.11 -9.17
CA GLN A 39 -4.05 -0.11 -9.26
C GLN A 39 -4.57 -0.94 -8.09
N ILE A 40 -3.79 -1.92 -7.65
CA ILE A 40 -4.17 -2.84 -6.56
C ILE A 40 -3.98 -2.17 -5.20
N MET A 41 -2.90 -1.40 -5.03
CA MET A 41 -2.45 -0.83 -3.76
C MET A 41 -2.53 0.70 -3.69
N GLY A 42 -3.05 1.38 -4.71
CA GLY A 42 -3.07 2.85 -4.78
C GLY A 42 -3.82 3.52 -3.63
N GLY A 43 -4.82 2.83 -3.07
CA GLY A 43 -5.53 3.27 -1.88
C GLY A 43 -4.70 3.22 -0.59
N LEU A 44 -3.59 2.47 -0.55
CA LEU A 44 -2.78 2.31 0.67
C LEU A 44 -2.16 3.64 1.11
N LYS A 45 -1.54 4.37 0.17
CA LYS A 45 -0.96 5.69 0.48
C LYS A 45 -2.04 6.66 0.94
N GLN A 46 -3.17 6.70 0.23
CA GLN A 46 -4.29 7.58 0.59
C GLN A 46 -4.87 7.25 1.96
N ALA A 47 -5.00 5.95 2.30
CA ALA A 47 -5.46 5.53 3.63
C ALA A 47 -4.48 5.94 4.73
N ALA A 48 -3.16 5.80 4.49
CA ALA A 48 -2.14 6.26 5.42
C ALA A 48 -2.18 7.78 5.62
N GLU A 49 -2.33 8.55 4.55
CA GLU A 49 -2.48 10.01 4.60
C GLU A 49 -3.78 10.44 5.28
N GLN A 50 -4.90 9.72 5.09
CA GLN A 50 -6.16 10.02 5.78
C GLN A 50 -6.11 9.70 7.27
N GLN A 51 -5.47 8.59 7.66
CA GLN A 51 -5.32 8.19 9.05
C GLN A 51 -4.32 9.10 9.79
N TYR A 52 -3.33 9.63 9.08
CA TYR A 52 -2.28 10.49 9.61
C TYR A 52 -2.12 11.76 8.76
N PRO A 53 -3.10 12.69 8.80
CA PRO A 53 -3.18 13.84 7.88
C PRO A 53 -1.99 14.80 7.96
N ASN A 54 -1.30 14.84 9.10
CA ASN A 54 -0.14 15.70 9.30
C ASN A 54 1.19 14.93 9.26
N ALA A 55 1.18 13.63 8.97
CA ALA A 55 2.40 12.86 8.87
C ALA A 55 3.09 13.06 7.50
N THR A 56 4.41 12.98 7.49
CA THR A 56 5.21 12.98 6.27
C THR A 56 5.37 11.55 5.77
N VAL A 57 5.02 11.27 4.51
CA VAL A 57 5.31 10.00 3.87
C VAL A 57 6.80 9.93 3.54
N GLU A 58 7.51 8.96 4.13
CA GLU A 58 8.95 8.76 3.90
C GLU A 58 9.22 7.80 2.75
N ALA A 59 8.43 6.73 2.64
CA ALA A 59 8.59 5.72 1.59
C ALA A 59 7.29 4.98 1.31
N VAL A 60 7.11 4.57 0.06
CA VAL A 60 6.02 3.69 -0.37
C VAL A 60 6.65 2.53 -1.13
N ARG A 61 6.28 1.30 -0.76
CA ARG A 61 6.84 0.07 -1.35
C ARG A 61 5.73 -0.92 -1.63
N TYR A 62 5.82 -1.60 -2.77
CA TYR A 62 4.91 -2.68 -3.14
C TYR A 62 5.72 -3.89 -3.57
N ARG A 63 5.25 -5.08 -3.21
CA ARG A 63 5.85 -6.34 -3.67
C ARG A 63 4.76 -7.35 -3.99
N ARG A 64 4.94 -8.09 -5.08
CA ARG A 64 4.11 -9.26 -5.39
C ARG A 64 4.44 -10.39 -4.41
N THR A 65 3.46 -11.19 -4.04
CA THR A 65 3.60 -12.34 -3.12
C THR A 65 2.96 -13.60 -3.65
#